data_AF-A0A2H3CRL6-F1
#
_entry.id   AF-A0A2H3CRL6-F1
#
_cell.length_a   1.000
_cell.length_b   1.000
_cell.length_c   1.000
_cell.angle_alpha   90.00
_cell.angle_beta   90.00
_cell.angle_gamma   90.00
#
_symmetry.space_group_name_H-M   'P 1'
#
loop_
_entity.id
_entity.type
_entity.pdbx_description
1 polymer ?
#
loop_
_entity_poly.entity_id
_entity_poly.type
_entity_poly.pdbx_seq_one_letter_code
_entity_poly.pdbx_strand_id
1 'polypeptide(L)'
;IIKPIPPTPYDGTADGEKFHCFTMEMTQFCKEGQVPRDEQVFLISHYLKGKALLYFIQKVSKNHAEWTLLDFLHEMFNACFPLNYRSQQHDKIKRCYQNDRTVSEYVYELETLYGLVGATSRHECVIKLWDSFQKEMQRKLHRAKLNKEVHSWRRI
;
A
#
# COMPACT_ATOMS: atom_id res chain seq x y z
N ILE A 1 4.46 -16.98 26.14
CA ILE A 1 4.72 -15.87 25.19
C ILE A 1 4.82 -16.49 23.80
N ILE A 2 3.94 -16.12 22.87
CA ILE A 2 4.01 -16.60 21.47
C ILE A 2 5.18 -15.86 20.81
N LYS A 3 6.07 -16.60 20.13
CA LYS A 3 7.16 -15.98 19.37
C LYS A 3 6.55 -15.23 18.18
N PRO A 4 6.90 -13.95 17.96
CA PRO A 4 6.43 -13.20 16.79
C PRO A 4 6.82 -13.93 15.50
N ILE A 5 5.93 -13.92 14.50
CA ILE A 5 6.18 -14.55 13.21
C ILE A 5 7.18 -13.69 12.43
N PRO A 6 8.35 -14.21 12.03
CA PRO A 6 9.32 -13.44 11.27
C PRO A 6 8.73 -12.94 9.94
N PRO A 7 9.03 -11.70 9.54
CA PRO A 7 8.56 -11.12 8.30
C PRO A 7 9.28 -11.71 7.08
N THR A 8 8.61 -11.65 5.94
CA THR A 8 9.16 -12.03 4.65
C THR A 8 10.26 -11.04 4.24
N PRO A 9 11.48 -11.47 3.90
CA PRO A 9 12.54 -10.54 3.55
C PRO A 9 12.23 -9.69 2.31
N TYR A 10 12.62 -8.41 2.33
CA TYR A 10 12.40 -7.47 1.23
C TYR A 10 13.72 -7.01 0.59
N ASP A 11 13.81 -7.08 -0.74
CA ASP A 11 15.03 -6.84 -1.49
C ASP A 11 15.16 -5.42 -2.09
N GLY A 12 14.13 -4.59 -1.92
CA GLY A 12 14.06 -3.27 -2.56
C GLY A 12 13.46 -3.26 -3.97
N THR A 13 12.83 -4.35 -4.41
CA THR A 13 12.05 -4.37 -5.65
C THR A 13 10.93 -3.33 -5.59
N ALA A 14 10.78 -2.50 -6.64
CA ALA A 14 9.75 -1.47 -6.74
C ALA A 14 8.34 -2.04 -7.00
N ASP A 15 7.87 -2.85 -6.06
CA ASP A 15 6.58 -3.54 -6.04
C ASP A 15 5.83 -3.12 -4.78
N GLY A 16 4.74 -2.40 -4.98
CA GLY A 16 3.97 -1.81 -3.89
C GLY A 16 3.32 -2.84 -2.97
N GLU A 17 2.87 -3.97 -3.51
CA GLU A 17 2.24 -5.03 -2.70
C GLU A 17 3.27 -5.70 -1.80
N LYS A 18 4.44 -6.04 -2.35
CA LYS A 18 5.55 -6.59 -1.56
C LYS A 18 6.01 -5.63 -0.48
N PHE A 19 6.14 -4.35 -0.80
CA PHE A 19 6.54 -3.32 0.17
C PHE A 19 5.48 -3.13 1.26
N HIS A 20 4.20 -3.13 0.90
CA HIS A 20 3.09 -3.03 1.86
C HIS A 20 3.05 -4.24 2.80
N CYS A 21 3.14 -5.44 2.25
CA CYS A 21 3.20 -6.69 3.01
C CYS A 21 4.37 -6.66 4.01
N PHE A 22 5.58 -6.34 3.52
CA PHE A 22 6.76 -6.18 4.37
C PHE A 22 6.56 -5.17 5.50
N THR A 23 6.01 -3.99 5.19
CA THR A 23 5.75 -2.93 6.17
C THR A 23 4.77 -3.40 7.25
N MET A 24 3.68 -4.06 6.85
CA MET A 24 2.67 -4.61 7.76
C MET A 24 3.29 -5.67 8.67
N GLU A 25 3.95 -6.67 8.08
CA GLU A 25 4.57 -7.78 8.82
C GLU A 25 5.64 -7.28 9.80
N MET A 26 6.52 -6.36 9.37
CA MET A 26 7.56 -5.79 10.24
C MET A 26 6.99 -4.95 11.38
N THR A 27 5.97 -4.13 11.09
CA THR A 27 5.31 -3.32 12.13
C THR A 27 4.68 -4.21 13.19
N GLN A 28 4.01 -5.29 12.76
CA GLN A 28 3.43 -6.27 13.67
C GLN A 28 4.50 -7.05 14.44
N PHE A 29 5.57 -7.47 13.78
CA PHE A 29 6.70 -8.16 14.40
C PHE A 29 7.35 -7.33 15.50
N CYS A 30 7.64 -6.05 15.24
CA CYS A 30 8.17 -5.12 16.23
C CYS A 30 7.21 -4.90 17.40
N LYS A 31 5.90 -4.81 17.13
CA LYS A 31 4.86 -4.62 18.15
C LYS A 31 4.72 -5.83 19.06
N GLU A 32 4.62 -7.04 18.50
CA GLU A 32 4.51 -8.29 19.26
C GLU A 32 5.79 -8.61 20.03
N GLY A 33 6.95 -8.31 19.43
CA GLY A 33 8.25 -8.45 20.06
C GLY A 33 8.57 -7.38 21.11
N GLN A 34 7.71 -6.37 21.29
CA GLN A 34 7.94 -5.23 22.19
C GLN A 34 9.30 -4.56 21.94
N VAL A 35 9.68 -4.45 20.67
CA VAL A 35 11.01 -3.97 20.26
C VAL A 35 11.12 -2.47 20.58
N PRO A 36 12.16 -2.04 21.33
CA PRO A 36 12.42 -0.63 21.60
C PRO A 36 12.53 0.19 20.31
N ARG A 37 12.04 1.43 20.33
CA ARG A 37 11.93 2.25 19.10
C ARG A 37 13.27 2.48 18.40
N ASP A 38 14.32 2.69 19.18
CA ASP A 38 15.71 2.86 18.76
C ASP A 38 16.35 1.58 18.18
N GLU A 39 15.78 0.42 18.47
CA GLU A 39 16.25 -0.89 17.96
C GLU A 39 15.44 -1.39 16.74
N GLN A 40 14.25 -0.84 16.49
CA GLN A 40 13.35 -1.31 15.42
C GLN A 40 14.00 -1.26 14.04
N VAL A 41 14.70 -0.17 13.73
CA VAL A 41 15.32 0.03 12.41
C VAL A 41 16.50 -0.91 12.21
N PHE A 42 17.29 -1.14 13.27
CA PHE A 42 18.38 -2.11 13.22
C PHE A 42 17.83 -3.54 13.05
N LEU A 43 16.80 -3.91 13.80
CA LEU A 43 16.15 -5.22 13.68
C LEU A 43 15.62 -5.47 12.27
N ILE A 44 14.99 -4.47 11.64
CA ILE A 44 14.49 -4.55 10.27
C ILE A 44 15.59 -4.87 9.28
N SER A 45 16.80 -4.35 9.49
CA SER A 45 17.93 -4.56 8.57
C SER A 45 18.26 -6.04 8.34
N HIS A 46 18.00 -6.91 9.32
CA HIS A 46 18.18 -8.36 9.20
C HIS A 46 17.24 -9.02 8.17
N TYR A 47 16.14 -8.36 7.85
CA TYR A 47 15.13 -8.81 6.88
C TYR A 47 15.22 -8.04 5.56
N LEU A 48 16.20 -7.15 5.41
CA LEU A 48 16.47 -6.47 4.16
C LEU A 48 17.47 -7.24 3.30
N LYS A 49 17.30 -7.15 1.99
CA LYS A 49 18.20 -7.68 0.97
C LYS A 49 18.42 -6.62 -0.11
N GLY A 50 19.35 -6.92 -1.03
CA GLY A 50 19.52 -6.16 -2.27
C GLY A 50 19.61 -4.64 -2.08
N LYS A 51 18.79 -3.91 -2.83
CA LYS A 51 18.77 -2.44 -2.85
C LYS A 51 18.32 -1.85 -1.51
N ALA A 52 17.38 -2.49 -0.83
CA ALA A 52 16.90 -2.03 0.48
C ALA A 52 18.00 -2.14 1.55
N LEU A 53 18.72 -3.26 1.58
CA LEU A 53 19.86 -3.45 2.50
C LEU A 53 20.99 -2.47 2.19
N LEU A 54 21.30 -2.26 0.90
CA LEU A 54 22.32 -1.30 0.50
C LEU A 54 22.00 0.12 0.98
N TYR A 55 20.73 0.54 0.86
CA TYR A 55 20.27 1.83 1.37
C TYR A 55 20.49 1.94 2.88
N PHE A 56 20.08 0.93 3.66
CA PHE A 56 20.30 0.89 5.10
C PHE A 56 21.79 1.04 5.45
N ILE A 57 22.66 0.22 4.84
CA ILE A 57 24.11 0.24 5.11
C ILE A 57 24.70 1.64 4.83
N GLN A 58 24.33 2.24 3.71
CA GLN A 58 24.95 3.49 3.26
C GLN A 58 24.42 4.74 3.99
N LYS A 59 23.14 4.76 4.37
CA LYS A 59 22.47 5.97 4.85
C LYS A 59 22.04 5.94 6.30
N VAL A 60 21.78 4.76 6.86
CA VAL A 60 21.07 4.62 8.14
C VAL A 60 21.93 3.90 9.20
N SER A 61 22.80 2.98 8.79
CA SER A 61 23.55 2.10 9.71
C SER A 61 24.31 2.83 10.82
N LYS A 62 24.86 4.02 10.54
CA LYS A 62 25.67 4.78 11.51
C LYS A 62 24.85 5.42 12.63
N ASN A 63 23.57 5.70 12.39
CA ASN A 63 22.72 6.44 13.31
C ASN A 63 21.31 5.86 13.39
N HIS A 64 21.14 4.55 13.18
CA HIS A 64 19.84 3.88 13.09
C HIS A 64 18.93 4.16 14.30
N ALA A 65 19.50 4.39 15.48
CA ALA A 65 18.76 4.66 16.72
C ALA A 65 18.04 6.02 16.71
N GLU A 66 18.45 6.94 15.84
CA GLU A 66 17.80 8.25 15.65
C GLU A 66 16.59 8.18 14.72
N TRP A 67 16.42 7.08 14.00
CA TRP A 67 15.35 6.91 13.02
C TRP A 67 14.11 6.29 13.65
N THR A 68 12.95 6.88 13.39
CA THR A 68 11.70 6.17 13.64
C THR A 68 11.47 5.12 12.56
N LEU A 69 10.74 4.06 12.91
CA LEU A 69 10.31 3.05 11.96
C LEU A 69 9.59 3.67 10.74
N LEU A 70 8.72 4.65 10.99
CA LEU A 70 7.95 5.32 9.94
C LEU A 70 8.86 6.10 8.98
N ASP A 71 9.79 6.89 9.51
CA ASP A 71 10.71 7.69 8.69
C ASP A 71 11.64 6.78 7.87
N PHE A 72 12.13 5.71 8.49
CA PHE A 72 12.95 4.72 7.80
C PHE A 72 12.21 4.07 6.62
N LEU A 73 10.99 3.59 6.84
CA LEU A 73 10.18 2.97 5.78
C LEU A 73 9.87 3.95 4.65
N HIS A 74 9.55 5.21 5.00
CA HIS A 74 9.28 6.23 4.00
C HIS A 74 10.52 6.53 3.14
N GLU A 75 11.69 6.73 3.75
CA GLU A 75 12.90 7.01 2.99
C GLU A 75 13.41 5.78 2.21
N MET A 76 13.23 4.57 2.75
CA MET A 76 13.50 3.33 2.02
C MET A 76 12.60 3.20 0.79
N PHE A 77 11.32 3.58 0.88
CA PHE A 77 10.43 3.65 -0.27
C PHE A 77 10.98 4.61 -1.32
N ASN A 78 11.35 5.83 -0.92
CA ASN A 78 11.91 6.83 -1.83
C ASN A 78 13.22 6.36 -2.49
N ALA A 79 14.03 5.57 -1.78
CA ALA A 79 15.25 4.98 -2.34
C ALA A 79 14.97 3.83 -3.31
N CYS A 80 14.00 2.96 -2.99
CA CYS A 80 13.73 1.75 -3.77
C CYS A 80 12.90 2.01 -5.02
N PHE A 81 11.90 2.89 -4.93
CA PHE A 81 10.91 3.13 -5.98
C PHE A 81 11.32 4.26 -6.94
N PRO A 82 10.87 4.22 -8.20
CA PRO A 82 11.01 5.35 -9.13
C PRO A 82 10.32 6.62 -8.63
N LEU A 83 10.89 7.79 -8.89
CA LEU A 83 10.29 9.10 -8.53
C LEU A 83 8.87 9.27 -9.06
N ASN A 84 8.58 8.73 -10.24
CA ASN A 84 7.27 8.81 -10.87
C ASN A 84 6.30 7.68 -10.44
N TYR A 85 6.67 6.82 -9.50
CA TYR A 85 5.87 5.65 -9.13
C TYR A 85 4.45 6.04 -8.67
N ARG A 86 4.32 7.07 -7.82
CA ARG A 86 3.01 7.57 -7.38
C ARG A 86 2.15 8.05 -8.56
N SER A 87 2.74 8.80 -9.49
CA SER A 87 2.07 9.23 -10.72
C SER A 87 1.63 8.04 -11.57
N GLN A 88 2.48 7.01 -11.71
CA GLN A 88 2.13 5.78 -12.42
C GLN A 88 0.94 5.07 -11.77
N GLN A 89 0.87 5.02 -10.44
CA GLN A 89 -0.29 4.43 -9.75
C GLN A 89 -1.57 5.26 -9.97
N HIS A 90 -1.49 6.59 -9.94
CA HIS A 90 -2.63 7.44 -10.32
C HIS A 90 -3.10 7.18 -11.76
N ASP A 91 -2.18 6.98 -12.70
CA ASP A 91 -2.54 6.67 -14.08
C ASP A 91 -3.16 5.28 -14.21
N LYS A 92 -2.69 4.30 -13.43
CA LYS A 92 -3.34 2.98 -13.32
C LYS A 92 -4.75 3.09 -12.77
N ILE A 93 -4.97 3.87 -11.71
CA ILE A 93 -6.31 4.14 -11.17
C ILE A 93 -7.19 4.73 -12.27
N LYS A 94 -6.75 5.79 -12.96
CA LYS A 94 -7.52 6.41 -14.04
C LYS A 94 -7.92 5.40 -15.12
N ARG A 95 -7.04 4.46 -15.45
CA ARG A 95 -7.24 3.42 -16.47
C ARG A 95 -7.88 2.13 -15.96
N CYS A 96 -8.18 2.02 -14.66
CA CYS A 96 -8.81 0.85 -14.07
C CYS A 96 -10.33 0.89 -14.36
N TYR A 97 -10.81 -0.04 -15.19
CA TYR A 97 -12.22 -0.20 -15.56
C TYR A 97 -12.66 -1.64 -15.34
N GLN A 98 -13.93 -1.86 -14.99
CA GLN A 98 -14.45 -3.22 -14.78
C GLN A 98 -14.17 -4.10 -16.00
N ASN A 99 -14.41 -3.59 -17.22
CA ASN A 99 -14.25 -4.33 -18.48
C ASN A 99 -14.91 -5.71 -18.36
N ASP A 100 -14.25 -6.79 -18.77
CA ASP A 100 -14.80 -8.15 -18.78
C ASP A 100 -14.72 -8.85 -17.40
N ARG A 101 -14.21 -8.16 -16.37
CA ARG A 101 -14.03 -8.71 -15.03
C ARG A 101 -15.32 -8.70 -14.24
N THR A 102 -15.39 -9.61 -13.27
CA THR A 102 -16.43 -9.55 -12.25
C THR A 102 -16.31 -8.26 -11.43
N VAL A 103 -17.42 -7.84 -10.81
CA VAL A 103 -17.40 -6.67 -9.92
C VAL A 103 -16.40 -6.86 -8.77
N SER A 104 -16.31 -8.07 -8.22
CA SER A 104 -15.39 -8.36 -7.12
C SER A 104 -13.93 -8.22 -7.51
N GLU A 105 -13.53 -8.75 -8.67
CA GLU A 105 -12.14 -8.63 -9.15
C GLU A 105 -11.77 -7.18 -9.43
N TYR A 106 -12.69 -6.42 -10.03
CA TYR A 106 -12.49 -5.00 -10.31
C TYR A 106 -12.37 -4.17 -9.02
N VAL A 107 -13.28 -4.37 -8.06
CA VAL A 107 -13.25 -3.68 -6.76
C VAL A 107 -11.95 -3.99 -6.02
N TYR A 108 -11.55 -5.26 -5.99
CA TYR A 108 -10.32 -5.70 -5.34
C TYR A 108 -9.07 -5.02 -5.93
N GLU A 109 -8.93 -4.98 -7.27
CA GLU A 109 -7.81 -4.28 -7.90
C GLU A 109 -7.83 -2.79 -7.59
N LEU A 110 -9.01 -2.15 -7.64
CA LEU A 110 -9.13 -0.72 -7.40
C LEU A 110 -8.80 -0.35 -5.94
N GLU A 111 -9.26 -1.14 -4.97
CA GLU A 111 -8.90 -0.98 -3.55
C GLU A 111 -7.39 -1.15 -3.32
N THR A 112 -6.79 -2.13 -4.00
CA THR A 112 -5.34 -2.35 -3.95
C THR A 112 -4.58 -1.13 -4.47
N LEU A 113 -4.97 -0.58 -5.63
CA LEU A 113 -4.36 0.61 -6.20
C LEU A 113 -4.51 1.85 -5.29
N TYR A 114 -5.68 2.04 -4.65
CA TYR A 114 -5.87 3.11 -3.67
C TYR A 114 -4.99 2.93 -2.42
N GLY A 115 -4.84 1.69 -1.93
CA GLY A 115 -3.95 1.38 -0.82
C GLY A 115 -2.50 1.76 -1.09
N LEU A 116 -2.04 1.60 -2.34
CA LEU A 116 -0.67 1.95 -2.76
C LEU A 116 -0.42 3.45 -2.93
N VAL A 117 -1.43 4.23 -3.34
CA VAL A 117 -1.31 5.68 -3.52
C VAL A 117 -1.37 6.42 -2.18
N GLY A 118 -2.15 5.91 -1.23
CA GLY A 118 -2.46 6.57 0.03
C GLY A 118 -3.74 7.41 -0.04
N ALA A 119 -3.86 8.40 0.85
CA ALA A 119 -5.11 9.14 1.05
C ALA A 119 -5.62 9.83 -0.22
N THR A 120 -6.68 9.26 -0.82
CA THR A 120 -7.50 9.86 -1.88
C THR A 120 -8.83 10.29 -1.26
N SER A 121 -9.48 11.32 -1.80
CA SER A 121 -10.81 11.70 -1.34
C SER A 121 -11.76 10.51 -1.46
N ARG A 122 -12.44 10.14 -0.36
CA ARG A 122 -13.43 9.05 -0.38
C ARG A 122 -14.49 9.26 -1.46
N HIS A 123 -14.85 10.52 -1.70
CA HIS A 123 -15.81 10.89 -2.72
C HIS A 123 -15.27 10.63 -4.14
N GLU A 124 -14.02 11.00 -4.41
CA GLU A 124 -13.36 10.70 -5.70
C GLU A 124 -13.23 9.20 -5.93
N CYS A 125 -12.95 8.42 -4.88
CA CYS A 125 -12.94 6.96 -4.94
C CYS A 125 -14.29 6.41 -5.38
N VAL A 126 -15.39 6.90 -4.78
CA VAL A 126 -16.75 6.46 -5.13
C VAL A 126 -17.11 6.84 -6.57
N ILE A 127 -16.81 8.07 -6.99
CA ILE A 127 -17.06 8.51 -8.37
C ILE A 127 -16.32 7.61 -9.35
N LYS A 128 -15.02 7.35 -9.10
CA LYS A 128 -14.20 6.50 -9.96
C LYS A 128 -14.71 5.06 -10.01
N LEU A 129 -15.11 4.49 -8.88
CA LEU A 129 -15.71 3.16 -8.80
C LEU A 129 -16.94 3.06 -9.70
N TRP A 130 -17.88 3.98 -9.52
CA TRP A 130 -19.14 3.98 -10.27
C TRP A 130 -18.92 4.17 -11.77
N ASP A 131 -18.16 5.19 -12.14
CA ASP A 131 -17.99 5.60 -13.54
C ASP A 131 -17.26 4.56 -14.38
N SER A 132 -16.54 3.67 -13.70
CA SER A 132 -15.73 2.64 -14.34
C SER A 132 -16.36 1.26 -14.33
N PHE A 133 -17.54 1.10 -13.74
CA PHE A 133 -18.38 -0.08 -13.91
C PHE A 133 -18.86 -0.25 -15.36
N GLN A 134 -19.21 -1.48 -15.72
CA GLN A 134 -19.94 -1.76 -16.95
C GLN A 134 -21.28 -1.02 -16.98
N LYS A 135 -21.76 -0.66 -18.18
CA LYS A 135 -23.03 0.04 -18.37
C LYS A 135 -24.24 -0.70 -17.82
N GLU A 136 -24.21 -2.03 -17.78
CA GLU A 136 -25.27 -2.82 -17.15
C GLU A 136 -25.29 -2.62 -15.64
N MET A 137 -24.13 -2.65 -14.98
CA MET A 137 -24.03 -2.45 -13.54
C MET A 137 -24.46 -1.02 -13.17
N GLN A 138 -24.00 0.00 -13.90
CA GLN A 138 -24.46 1.39 -13.70
C GLN A 138 -25.99 1.48 -13.76
N ARG A 139 -26.64 0.84 -14.75
CA ARG A 139 -28.11 0.80 -14.85
C ARG A 139 -28.76 0.10 -13.66
N LYS A 140 -28.20 -1.01 -13.16
CA LYS A 140 -28.70 -1.71 -11.96
C LYS A 140 -28.63 -0.80 -10.73
N LEU A 141 -27.51 -0.11 -10.53
CA LEU A 141 -27.33 0.81 -9.40
C LEU A 141 -28.30 2.01 -9.48
N HIS A 142 -28.51 2.57 -10.68
CA HIS A 142 -29.54 3.61 -10.88
C HIS A 142 -30.96 3.11 -10.57
N ARG A 143 -31.32 1.89 -11.00
CA ARG A 143 -32.62 1.28 -10.66
C ARG A 143 -32.79 1.06 -9.16
N ALA A 144 -31.70 0.77 -8.45
CA ALA A 144 -31.67 0.67 -6.99
C ALA A 144 -31.69 2.04 -6.29
N LYS A 145 -31.85 3.15 -7.03
CA LYS A 145 -31.86 4.54 -6.54
C LYS A 145 -30.57 4.93 -5.80
N LEU A 146 -29.45 4.33 -6.18
CA LEU A 146 -28.13 4.73 -5.69
C LEU A 146 -27.56 5.88 -6.53
N ASN A 147 -26.68 6.65 -5.91
CA ASN A 147 -26.05 7.82 -6.52
C ASN A 147 -24.62 7.95 -5.99
N LYS A 148 -23.64 8.02 -6.90
CA LYS A 148 -22.21 8.16 -6.62
C LYS A 148 -21.80 9.42 -5.85
N GLU A 149 -22.62 10.48 -5.92
CA GLU A 149 -22.37 11.75 -5.21
C GLU A 149 -22.81 11.69 -3.73
N VAL A 150 -23.75 10.79 -3.40
CA VAL A 150 -24.43 10.77 -2.10
C VAL A 150 -24.10 9.51 -1.29
N HIS A 151 -24.01 8.37 -1.96
CA HIS A 151 -23.83 7.08 -1.30
C HIS A 151 -22.35 6.74 -1.14
N SER A 152 -22.03 6.06 -0.04
CA SER A 152 -20.65 5.64 0.25
C SER A 152 -20.23 4.43 -0.57
N TRP A 153 -18.92 4.21 -0.65
CA TRP A 153 -18.32 3.02 -1.30
C TRP A 153 -18.97 1.72 -0.85
N ARG A 154 -19.13 1.52 0.46
CA ARG A 154 -19.74 0.30 1.05
C ARG A 154 -21.20 0.11 0.64
N ARG A 155 -21.90 1.19 0.27
CA ARG A 155 -23.31 1.16 -0.10
C ARG A 155 -23.51 0.92 -1.60
N ILE A 156 -22.48 1.23 -2.40
CA ILE A 156 -22.41 0.96 -3.84
C ILE A 156 -21.87 -0.47 -4.04
#